data_AF-A0A257TUH5-F1
#
_entry.id   AF-A0A257TUH5-F1
#
_cell.length_a   1.000
_cell.length_b   1.000
_cell.length_c   1.000
_cell.angle_alpha   90.00
_cell.angle_beta   90.00
_cell.angle_gamma   90.00
#
_symmetry.space_group_name_H-M   'P 1'
#
loop_
_entity.id
_entity.type
_entity.pdbx_description
1 polymer ?
#
loop_
_entity_poly.entity_id
_entity_poly.type
_entity_poly.pdbx_seq_one_letter_code
_entity_poly.pdbx_strand_id
1 'polypeptide(L)'
;MPSAKEGAGVVRATHSRHASSAVAPHAGASPRTAANNPARERRTPTLKNSGACLSTISQTCPTAGPRANRGHPKIKGLVFGPGEPMEPRDARRRRGISSAMQRLILGSLLLAALSSGAMAGHPPEKYFRRLRAEACYDRRMAVKKLGCRLHHDDASDPLVVDALVNSLQCDKCPEVRQAAAWSIFKFSARSNRSLLALYVSSKLDPHYMVRVKAAEAVDILTVRDRPRYKGLLESGDKLVEDLKAHDFVPGSDRCRVLLNQACSRCGVQALVAQTRPLKPSILPDRRTAEFR
;
A
#
# COMPACT_ATOMS: atom_id res chain seq x y z
N MET A 1 36.53 4.77 51.63
CA MET A 1 35.52 4.85 52.71
C MET A 1 34.14 4.72 52.07
N PRO A 2 33.28 3.82 52.55
CA PRO A 2 32.28 3.11 51.73
C PRO A 2 30.83 3.57 51.99
N SER A 3 29.92 3.29 51.04
CA SER A 3 28.49 2.93 51.25
C SER A 3 27.81 2.89 49.88
N ALA A 4 27.51 1.73 49.27
CA ALA A 4 26.51 0.72 49.63
C ALA A 4 25.10 1.32 49.85
N LYS A 5 24.17 0.96 48.96
CA LYS A 5 22.87 0.40 49.33
C LYS A 5 22.15 -0.21 48.12
N GLU A 6 22.00 -1.52 48.24
CA GLU A 6 21.13 -2.39 47.46
C GLU A 6 19.66 -2.04 47.69
N GLY A 7 18.83 -2.23 46.66
CA GLY A 7 17.38 -2.17 46.75
C GLY A 7 16.77 -3.40 46.09
N ALA A 8 16.61 -4.46 46.87
CA ALA A 8 15.90 -5.69 46.49
C ALA A 8 14.38 -5.41 46.44
N GLY A 9 13.79 -5.54 45.24
CA GLY A 9 12.36 -5.43 44.99
C GLY A 9 11.67 -6.78 45.01
N VAL A 10 10.86 -6.99 46.05
CA VAL A 10 10.11 -8.18 46.43
C VAL A 10 9.21 -8.79 45.34
N VAL A 11 9.28 -10.12 45.27
CA VAL A 11 8.40 -11.04 44.55
C VAL A 11 6.99 -11.03 45.16
N ARG A 12 5.95 -10.88 44.33
CA ARG A 12 4.57 -11.27 44.70
C ARG A 12 3.94 -12.07 43.57
N ALA A 13 4.01 -13.40 43.72
CA ALA A 13 3.18 -14.33 42.99
C ALA A 13 1.83 -14.45 43.72
N THR A 14 0.74 -14.05 43.06
CA THR A 14 -0.61 -14.37 43.51
C THR A 14 -1.18 -15.48 42.63
N HIS A 15 -1.26 -16.67 43.22
CA HIS A 15 -2.14 -17.74 42.78
C HIS A 15 -3.60 -17.24 42.74
N SER A 16 -4.29 -17.48 41.63
CA SER A 16 -5.74 -17.58 41.66
C SER A 16 -6.16 -18.91 41.07
N ARG A 17 -6.97 -19.61 41.87
CA ARG A 17 -7.41 -20.98 41.75
C ARG A 17 -8.85 -21.00 41.22
N HIS A 18 -9.15 -22.07 40.48
CA HIS A 18 -10.45 -22.75 40.35
C HIS A 18 -11.68 -21.97 39.88
N ALA A 19 -12.20 -22.36 38.71
CA ALA A 19 -13.62 -22.62 38.54
C ALA A 19 -13.80 -23.80 37.57
N SER A 20 -14.21 -24.93 38.16
CA SER A 20 -14.67 -26.13 37.47
C SER A 20 -16.17 -26.00 37.13
N SER A 21 -16.57 -26.79 36.13
CA SER A 21 -17.90 -27.41 35.99
C SER A 21 -19.00 -26.62 35.27
N ALA A 22 -19.31 -27.06 34.05
CA ALA A 22 -20.65 -27.51 33.69
C ALA A 22 -20.58 -28.30 32.36
N VAL A 23 -20.59 -29.63 32.49
CA VAL A 23 -20.84 -30.59 31.42
C VAL A 23 -22.35 -30.81 31.37
N ALA A 24 -22.98 -30.62 30.22
CA ALA A 24 -24.33 -31.07 29.94
C ALA A 24 -24.30 -32.17 28.87
N PRO A 25 -25.09 -33.26 29.02
CA PRO A 25 -25.11 -34.38 28.09
C PRO A 25 -26.18 -34.18 27.02
N HIS A 26 -25.88 -34.49 25.76
CA HIS A 26 -26.92 -34.92 24.82
C HIS A 26 -26.47 -36.15 24.06
N ALA A 27 -27.11 -37.26 24.45
CA ALA A 27 -27.16 -38.51 23.72
C ALA A 27 -27.92 -38.33 22.40
N GLY A 28 -27.41 -38.98 21.36
CA GLY A 28 -28.02 -39.00 20.03
C GLY A 28 -27.27 -39.96 19.12
N ALA A 29 -27.31 -41.25 19.46
CA ALA A 29 -26.76 -42.32 18.66
C ALA A 29 -27.62 -42.58 17.41
N SER A 30 -26.97 -42.79 16.27
CA SER A 30 -27.48 -43.63 15.17
C SER A 30 -26.32 -44.07 14.25
N PRO A 31 -26.48 -45.20 13.54
CA PRO A 31 -25.47 -46.24 13.52
C PRO A 31 -24.60 -46.30 12.26
N ARG A 32 -23.38 -46.79 12.51
CA ARG A 32 -22.55 -47.72 11.72
C ARG A 32 -23.03 -48.07 10.31
N THR A 33 -22.22 -47.70 9.33
CA THR A 33 -21.83 -48.59 8.23
C THR A 33 -20.31 -48.64 8.16
N ALA A 34 -19.79 -49.83 8.45
CA ALA A 34 -18.39 -50.19 8.32
C ALA A 34 -18.07 -50.40 6.84
N ALA A 35 -17.04 -49.73 6.34
CA ALA A 35 -16.36 -50.11 5.11
C ALA A 35 -14.86 -50.13 5.38
N ASN A 36 -14.34 -51.37 5.40
CA ASN A 36 -12.94 -51.71 5.46
C ASN A 36 -12.14 -50.99 4.38
N ASN A 37 -10.96 -50.46 4.72
CA ASN A 37 -9.83 -50.55 3.80
C ASN A 37 -8.48 -50.51 4.54
N PRO A 38 -7.55 -51.42 4.21
CA PRO A 38 -6.35 -51.67 5.00
C PRO A 38 -5.17 -50.74 4.65
N ALA A 39 -4.40 -50.48 5.70
CA ALA A 39 -2.98 -50.18 5.78
C ALA A 39 -2.21 -49.98 4.46
N ARG A 40 -1.74 -48.75 4.23
CA ARG A 40 -0.56 -48.49 3.41
C ARG A 40 0.40 -47.58 4.19
N GLU A 41 1.30 -48.23 4.92
CA GLU A 41 2.54 -47.65 5.44
C GLU A 41 3.25 -46.88 4.32
N ARG A 42 3.37 -45.56 4.46
CA ARG A 42 4.36 -44.77 3.73
C ARG A 42 5.38 -44.25 4.72
N ARG A 43 6.56 -44.85 4.59
CA ARG A 43 7.82 -44.53 5.25
C ARG A 43 8.12 -43.04 5.11
N THR A 44 8.39 -42.40 6.24
CA THR A 44 9.06 -41.11 6.36
C THR A 44 10.56 -41.28 6.06
N PRO A 45 11.18 -40.53 5.15
CA PRO A 45 12.62 -40.42 5.10
C PRO A 45 13.10 -39.37 6.11
N THR A 46 13.74 -39.84 7.18
CA THR A 46 14.62 -39.03 8.02
C THR A 46 15.87 -38.65 7.23
N LEU A 47 15.99 -37.39 6.82
CA LEU A 47 17.24 -36.82 6.36
C LEU A 47 18.03 -36.33 7.57
N LYS A 48 18.89 -37.22 8.07
CA LYS A 48 20.12 -36.84 8.77
C LYS A 48 21.06 -36.29 7.69
N ASN A 49 21.47 -35.03 7.78
CA ASN A 49 22.69 -34.59 7.12
C ASN A 49 23.57 -33.86 8.13
N SER A 50 24.65 -34.56 8.41
CA SER A 50 25.87 -34.22 9.11
C SER A 50 26.49 -32.91 8.63
N GLY A 51 27.01 -32.14 9.59
CA GLY A 51 28.00 -31.12 9.31
C GLY A 51 29.30 -31.75 8.80
N ALA A 52 29.90 -31.06 7.83
CA ALA A 52 31.33 -31.10 7.57
C ALA A 52 31.74 -29.73 7.02
N CYS A 53 32.51 -29.01 7.83
CA CYS A 53 33.45 -28.00 7.37
C CYS A 53 34.51 -28.69 6.49
N LEU A 54 35.03 -27.94 5.51
CA LEU A 54 36.34 -28.03 4.80
C LEU A 54 36.09 -27.44 3.40
N SER A 55 36.42 -26.16 3.19
CA SER A 55 37.72 -25.64 2.75
C SER A 55 37.90 -25.67 1.22
N THR A 56 38.15 -24.48 0.67
CA THR A 56 39.00 -24.23 -0.50
C THR A 56 38.44 -24.63 -1.87
N ILE A 57 37.70 -23.71 -2.51
CA ILE A 57 37.87 -23.46 -3.95
C ILE A 57 37.93 -21.95 -4.15
N SER A 58 39.17 -21.48 -4.31
CA SER A 58 39.51 -20.21 -4.92
C SER A 58 39.15 -20.30 -6.40
N GLN A 59 38.11 -19.58 -6.84
CA GLN A 59 37.91 -19.28 -8.25
C GLN A 59 37.97 -17.77 -8.42
N THR A 60 39.16 -17.36 -8.86
CA THR A 60 39.53 -16.05 -9.36
C THR A 60 38.56 -15.57 -10.44
N CYS A 61 37.80 -14.52 -10.16
CA CYS A 61 37.22 -13.71 -11.21
C CYS A 61 38.35 -12.89 -11.86
N PRO A 62 38.43 -12.82 -13.21
CA PRO A 62 39.44 -12.02 -13.87
C PRO A 62 39.20 -10.53 -13.62
N THR A 63 40.24 -9.87 -13.11
CA THR A 63 40.44 -8.42 -13.13
C THR A 63 40.28 -7.89 -14.56
N ALA A 64 39.13 -7.27 -14.83
CA ALA A 64 38.97 -6.37 -15.97
C ALA A 64 39.78 -5.10 -15.67
N GLY A 65 40.83 -4.89 -16.47
CA GLY A 65 41.78 -3.79 -16.36
C GLY A 65 41.19 -2.39 -16.58
N PRO A 66 42.05 -1.36 -16.48
CA PRO A 66 41.64 0.03 -16.48
C PRO A 66 41.08 0.44 -17.84
N ARG A 67 39.82 0.87 -17.86
CA ARG A 67 39.19 1.43 -19.07
C ARG A 67 39.75 2.83 -19.31
N ALA A 68 40.45 2.95 -20.43
CA ALA A 68 41.04 4.19 -20.94
C ALA A 68 40.05 5.37 -20.93
N ASN A 69 40.56 6.52 -20.47
CA ASN A 69 40.04 7.86 -20.68
C ASN A 69 39.60 8.06 -22.14
N ARG A 70 38.30 8.19 -22.38
CA ARG A 70 37.79 8.84 -23.59
C ARG A 70 37.42 10.27 -23.21
N GLY A 71 38.15 11.19 -23.83
CA GLY A 71 38.05 12.63 -23.57
C GLY A 71 36.64 13.17 -23.78
N HIS A 72 36.23 14.00 -22.83
CA HIS A 72 35.13 14.94 -23.00
C HIS A 72 35.43 15.90 -24.16
N PRO A 73 34.47 16.14 -25.07
CA PRO A 73 34.55 17.33 -25.91
C PRO A 73 34.34 18.56 -25.02
N LYS A 74 35.33 19.46 -25.04
CA LYS A 74 35.25 20.81 -24.47
C LYS A 74 34.11 21.56 -25.15
N ILE A 75 32.97 21.72 -24.48
CA ILE A 75 31.95 22.70 -24.86
C ILE A 75 32.50 24.07 -24.45
N LYS A 76 33.05 24.79 -25.43
CA LYS A 76 33.46 26.18 -25.29
C LYS A 76 32.21 27.07 -25.25
N GLY A 77 32.12 27.87 -24.19
CA GLY A 77 31.50 29.20 -24.11
C GLY A 77 30.21 29.44 -24.89
N LEU A 78 29.07 29.30 -24.21
CA LEU A 78 27.91 30.15 -24.49
C LEU A 78 27.99 31.36 -23.56
N VAL A 79 28.37 32.49 -24.16
CA VAL A 79 28.30 33.83 -23.59
C VAL A 79 26.81 34.17 -23.42
N PHE A 80 26.37 34.38 -22.18
CA PHE A 80 25.08 34.99 -21.89
C PHE A 80 25.20 36.50 -22.15
N GLY A 81 24.42 36.99 -23.10
CA GLY A 81 24.31 38.42 -23.39
C GLY A 81 23.64 39.21 -22.25
N PRO A 82 23.83 40.53 -22.21
CA PRO A 82 23.29 41.41 -21.18
C PRO A 82 21.75 41.47 -21.25
N GLY A 83 21.13 41.48 -20.07
CA GLY A 83 19.69 41.45 -19.89
C GLY A 83 18.97 42.68 -20.45
N GLU A 84 17.81 42.43 -21.04
CA GLU A 84 16.86 43.48 -21.41
C GLU A 84 16.13 44.02 -20.17
N PRO A 85 15.85 45.33 -20.14
CA PRO A 85 15.16 45.99 -19.04
C PRO A 85 13.65 45.65 -19.04
N MET A 86 13.15 45.30 -17.86
CA MET A 86 11.74 45.05 -17.60
C MET A 86 10.99 46.39 -17.51
N GLU A 87 10.19 46.69 -18.53
CA GLU A 87 9.30 47.87 -18.59
C GLU A 87 8.17 47.80 -17.54
N PRO A 88 7.79 48.94 -16.92
CA PRO A 88 6.77 48.99 -15.88
C PRO A 88 5.37 49.19 -16.48
N ARG A 89 4.50 48.18 -16.40
CA ARG A 89 3.07 48.35 -16.72
C ARG A 89 2.26 48.85 -15.53
N ASP A 90 2.12 50.16 -15.53
CA ASP A 90 0.90 50.95 -15.33
C ASP A 90 -0.07 50.61 -14.18
N ALA A 91 -0.09 51.57 -13.26
CA ALA A 91 -1.16 51.86 -12.34
C ALA A 91 -2.37 52.53 -13.02
N ARG A 92 -3.51 52.43 -12.32
CA ARG A 92 -4.78 53.20 -12.43
C ARG A 92 -5.87 52.65 -13.35
N ARG A 93 -6.91 52.13 -12.71
CA ARG A 93 -8.22 52.81 -12.69
C ARG A 93 -9.10 52.27 -11.57
N ARG A 94 -9.23 53.05 -10.49
CA ARG A 94 -10.38 53.00 -9.59
C ARG A 94 -11.55 53.68 -10.33
N ARG A 95 -12.65 52.97 -10.54
CA ARG A 95 -13.97 53.57 -10.75
C ARG A 95 -14.99 52.80 -9.89
N GLY A 96 -15.83 53.58 -9.22
CA GLY A 96 -16.70 53.17 -8.13
C GLY A 96 -17.70 52.09 -8.50
N ILE A 97 -17.98 51.25 -7.52
CA ILE A 97 -18.94 50.15 -7.61
C ILE A 97 -20.27 50.67 -7.05
N SER A 98 -21.06 51.27 -7.94
CA SER A 98 -22.48 51.51 -7.74
C SER A 98 -23.21 50.17 -7.74
N SER A 99 -24.02 49.91 -6.71
CA SER A 99 -25.30 49.16 -6.61
C SER A 99 -25.63 47.91 -7.47
N ALA A 100 -24.81 47.48 -8.42
CA ALA A 100 -25.02 46.32 -9.29
C ALA A 100 -24.33 45.04 -8.77
N MET A 101 -23.49 45.16 -7.74
CA MET A 101 -22.68 44.05 -7.22
C MET A 101 -23.47 43.04 -6.37
N GLN A 102 -24.71 43.36 -5.96
CA GLN A 102 -25.57 42.43 -5.22
C GLN A 102 -26.29 41.41 -6.11
N ARG A 103 -26.36 41.62 -7.44
CA ARG A 103 -26.93 40.61 -8.37
C ARG A 103 -25.90 39.63 -8.93
N LEU A 104 -24.60 39.92 -8.80
CA LEU A 104 -23.54 38.99 -9.22
C LEU A 104 -23.20 37.95 -8.15
N ILE A 105 -23.43 38.22 -6.86
CA ILE A 105 -23.18 37.24 -5.78
C ILE A 105 -24.23 36.12 -5.79
N LEU A 106 -25.49 36.41 -6.15
CA LEU A 106 -26.55 35.39 -6.30
C LEU A 106 -26.42 34.60 -7.62
N GLY A 107 -25.88 35.19 -8.69
CA GLY A 107 -25.61 34.48 -9.96
C GLY A 107 -24.43 33.50 -9.87
N SER A 108 -23.37 33.84 -9.13
CA SER A 108 -22.21 32.96 -8.96
C SER A 108 -22.47 31.77 -8.02
N LEU A 109 -23.37 31.89 -7.04
CA LEU A 109 -23.79 30.73 -6.23
C LEU A 109 -24.64 29.73 -7.02
N LEU A 110 -25.43 30.18 -8.00
CA LEU A 110 -26.28 29.29 -8.81
C LEU A 110 -25.46 28.54 -9.87
N LEU A 111 -24.39 29.12 -10.40
CA LEU A 111 -23.50 28.45 -11.35
C LEU A 111 -22.58 27.40 -10.69
N ALA A 112 -22.22 27.59 -9.41
CA ALA A 112 -21.48 26.57 -8.64
C ALA A 112 -22.35 25.35 -8.30
N ALA A 113 -23.68 25.50 -8.21
CA ALA A 113 -24.60 24.40 -7.95
C ALA A 113 -24.88 23.53 -9.18
N LEU A 114 -24.83 24.10 -10.40
CA LEU A 114 -25.10 23.38 -11.65
C LEU A 114 -23.90 22.58 -12.20
N SER A 115 -22.69 22.75 -11.64
CA SER A 115 -21.55 21.86 -11.90
C SER A 115 -21.64 20.52 -11.15
N SER A 116 -22.63 20.32 -10.28
CA SER A 116 -22.87 19.04 -9.59
C SER A 116 -23.82 18.13 -10.39
N GLY A 117 -23.84 18.28 -11.72
CA GLY A 117 -24.58 17.44 -12.65
C GLY A 117 -24.33 15.96 -12.37
N ALA A 118 -25.37 15.32 -11.87
CA ALA A 118 -25.45 13.92 -11.49
C ALA A 118 -25.08 13.00 -12.67
N MET A 119 -23.84 12.51 -12.68
CA MET A 119 -23.49 11.27 -13.38
C MET A 119 -24.06 10.09 -12.57
N ALA A 120 -25.34 9.82 -12.78
CA ALA A 120 -25.98 8.58 -12.35
C ALA A 120 -25.24 7.39 -12.99
N GLY A 121 -24.38 6.71 -12.22
CA GLY A 121 -23.76 5.47 -12.70
C GLY A 121 -22.49 4.98 -12.01
N HIS A 122 -22.25 5.31 -10.74
CA HIS A 122 -21.17 4.85 -9.83
C HIS A 122 -20.34 3.59 -10.25
N PRO A 123 -19.18 3.75 -10.90
CA PRO A 123 -18.26 2.62 -11.10
C PRO A 123 -17.43 2.26 -9.84
N PRO A 124 -16.68 3.17 -9.19
CA PRO A 124 -15.76 2.81 -8.10
C PRO A 124 -16.44 2.51 -6.76
N GLU A 125 -17.46 3.29 -6.40
CA GLU A 125 -17.97 3.37 -5.02
C GLU A 125 -18.55 2.06 -4.51
N LYS A 126 -19.23 1.32 -5.40
CA LYS A 126 -19.70 -0.04 -5.12
C LYS A 126 -18.53 -0.94 -4.70
N TYR A 127 -17.39 -0.83 -5.36
CA TYR A 127 -16.20 -1.62 -5.03
C TYR A 127 -15.53 -1.13 -3.76
N PHE A 128 -15.47 0.18 -3.49
CA PHE A 128 -14.97 0.70 -2.21
C PHE A 128 -15.80 0.19 -1.03
N ARG A 129 -17.13 0.06 -1.18
CA ARG A 129 -17.98 -0.57 -0.16
C ARG A 129 -17.64 -2.06 0.01
N ARG A 130 -17.44 -2.79 -1.10
CA ARG A 130 -17.08 -4.22 -1.07
C ARG A 130 -15.68 -4.48 -0.51
N LEU A 131 -14.74 -3.53 -0.58
CA LEU A 131 -13.45 -3.63 0.11
C LEU A 131 -13.59 -3.68 1.63
N ARG A 132 -14.73 -3.30 2.19
CA ARG A 132 -15.03 -3.40 3.62
C ARG A 132 -15.81 -4.65 3.98
N ALA A 133 -16.08 -5.55 3.02
CA ALA A 133 -16.77 -6.80 3.30
C ALA A 133 -15.90 -7.72 4.16
N GLU A 134 -16.52 -8.48 5.07
CA GLU A 134 -15.82 -9.46 5.92
C GLU A 134 -15.22 -10.61 5.09
N ALA A 135 -15.92 -11.04 4.04
CA ALA A 135 -15.49 -12.13 3.19
C ALA A 135 -14.29 -11.73 2.31
N CYS A 136 -13.21 -12.50 2.40
CA CYS A 136 -12.02 -12.32 1.55
C CYS A 136 -12.36 -12.36 0.05
N TYR A 137 -13.28 -13.25 -0.35
CA TYR A 137 -13.72 -13.38 -1.74
C TYR A 137 -14.25 -12.06 -2.31
N ASP A 138 -15.11 -11.36 -1.57
CA ASP A 138 -15.71 -10.11 -2.01
C ASP A 138 -14.69 -8.98 -2.15
N ARG A 139 -13.79 -8.85 -1.18
CA ARG A 139 -12.70 -7.87 -1.23
C ARG A 139 -11.78 -8.14 -2.41
N ARG A 140 -11.41 -9.40 -2.64
CA ARG A 140 -10.57 -9.81 -3.78
C ARG A 140 -11.21 -9.45 -5.11
N MET A 141 -12.52 -9.71 -5.25
CA MET A 141 -13.27 -9.37 -6.46
C MET A 141 -13.36 -7.85 -6.65
N ALA A 142 -13.56 -7.08 -5.58
CA ALA A 142 -13.55 -5.63 -5.62
C ALA A 142 -12.20 -5.07 -6.07
N VAL A 143 -11.09 -5.54 -5.50
CA VAL A 143 -9.72 -5.16 -5.89
C VAL A 143 -9.44 -5.47 -7.36
N LYS A 144 -9.85 -6.65 -7.85
CA LYS A 144 -9.69 -7.01 -9.28
C LYS A 144 -10.47 -6.06 -10.18
N LYS A 145 -11.70 -5.68 -9.79
CA LYS A 145 -12.55 -4.78 -10.57
C LYS A 145 -12.00 -3.34 -10.57
N LEU A 146 -11.49 -2.85 -9.45
CA LEU A 146 -10.80 -1.56 -9.36
C LEU A 146 -9.54 -1.49 -10.26
N GLY A 147 -8.83 -2.60 -10.42
CA GLY A 147 -7.66 -2.67 -11.32
C GLY A 147 -8.00 -2.83 -12.81
N CYS A 148 -9.25 -3.07 -13.17
CA CYS A 148 -9.66 -3.21 -14.56
C CYS A 148 -9.90 -1.84 -15.20
N ARG A 149 -9.15 -1.53 -16.27
CA ARG A 149 -9.30 -0.27 -17.04
C ARG A 149 -10.72 -0.02 -17.56
N LEU A 150 -11.48 -1.07 -17.84
CA LEU A 150 -12.88 -0.96 -18.31
C LEU A 150 -13.83 -0.28 -17.31
N HIS A 151 -13.40 -0.05 -16.08
CA HIS A 151 -14.22 0.56 -15.03
C HIS A 151 -13.73 1.94 -14.60
N HIS A 152 -12.64 2.45 -15.19
CA HIS A 152 -12.04 3.74 -14.85
C HIS A 152 -11.50 4.42 -16.12
N ASP A 153 -12.19 5.45 -16.57
CA ASP A 153 -11.76 6.28 -17.70
C ASP A 153 -10.50 7.08 -17.36
N ASP A 154 -10.35 7.44 -16.07
CA ASP A 154 -9.17 8.12 -15.56
C ASP A 154 -8.20 7.11 -14.93
N ALA A 155 -7.19 6.71 -15.71
CA ALA A 155 -6.07 5.86 -15.29
C ALA A 155 -5.18 6.47 -14.19
N SER A 156 -5.64 7.52 -13.50
CA SER A 156 -4.90 8.28 -12.50
C SER A 156 -5.77 8.73 -11.33
N ASP A 157 -6.97 8.15 -11.12
CA ASP A 157 -7.75 8.46 -9.92
C ASP A 157 -6.95 8.12 -8.65
N PRO A 158 -6.54 9.12 -7.84
CA PRO A 158 -5.74 8.89 -6.64
C PRO A 158 -6.51 8.05 -5.60
N LEU A 159 -7.83 8.09 -5.56
CA LEU A 159 -8.63 7.31 -4.62
C LEU A 159 -8.55 5.81 -4.92
N VAL A 160 -8.56 5.44 -6.20
CA VAL A 160 -8.41 4.05 -6.64
C VAL A 160 -7.02 3.53 -6.31
N VAL A 161 -5.98 4.33 -6.63
CA VAL A 161 -4.59 3.99 -6.30
C VAL A 161 -4.42 3.79 -4.80
N ASP A 162 -4.97 4.69 -3.98
CA ASP A 162 -4.90 4.61 -2.52
C ASP A 162 -5.60 3.37 -1.96
N ALA A 163 -6.77 3.03 -2.50
CA ALA A 163 -7.49 1.83 -2.11
C ALA A 163 -6.72 0.56 -2.48
N LEU A 164 -6.11 0.50 -3.67
CA LEU A 164 -5.30 -0.64 -4.09
C LEU A 164 -4.02 -0.78 -3.26
N VAL A 165 -3.30 0.32 -3.02
CA VAL A 165 -2.10 0.35 -2.16
C VAL A 165 -2.44 -0.06 -0.73
N ASN A 166 -3.54 0.44 -0.18
CA ASN A 166 -3.98 0.04 1.15
C ASN A 166 -4.39 -1.44 1.19
N SER A 167 -5.06 -1.94 0.16
CA SER A 167 -5.42 -3.37 0.07
C SER A 167 -4.16 -4.24 -0.03
N LEU A 168 -3.13 -3.78 -0.74
CA LEU A 168 -1.85 -4.47 -0.86
C LEU A 168 -1.08 -4.53 0.47
N GLN A 169 -1.05 -3.46 1.26
CA GLN A 169 -0.23 -3.38 2.48
C GLN A 169 -0.95 -3.91 3.73
N CYS A 170 -2.27 -3.77 3.78
CA CYS A 170 -3.03 -3.86 5.01
C CYS A 170 -4.22 -4.82 4.97
N ASP A 171 -4.52 -5.49 3.85
CA ASP A 171 -5.56 -6.53 3.88
C ASP A 171 -5.05 -7.78 4.60
N LYS A 172 -5.89 -8.34 5.47
CA LYS A 172 -5.62 -9.58 6.21
C LYS A 172 -5.43 -10.77 5.26
N CYS A 173 -6.17 -10.80 4.15
CA CYS A 173 -6.21 -11.93 3.23
C CYS A 173 -5.10 -11.83 2.16
N PRO A 174 -4.19 -12.83 2.05
CA PRO A 174 -3.08 -12.78 1.11
C PRO A 174 -3.54 -12.78 -0.36
N GLU A 175 -4.68 -13.40 -0.69
CA GLU A 175 -5.24 -13.40 -2.04
C GLU A 175 -5.74 -12.01 -2.46
N VAL A 176 -6.18 -11.19 -1.51
CA VAL A 176 -6.56 -9.80 -1.75
C VAL A 176 -5.31 -8.97 -2.02
N ARG A 177 -4.26 -9.15 -1.20
CA ARG A 177 -2.97 -8.46 -1.40
C ARG A 177 -2.33 -8.83 -2.74
N GLN A 178 -2.33 -10.11 -3.10
CA GLN A 178 -1.85 -10.58 -4.40
C GLN A 178 -2.65 -9.96 -5.56
N ALA A 179 -3.99 -9.96 -5.45
CA ALA A 179 -4.83 -9.32 -6.44
C ALA A 179 -4.54 -7.82 -6.54
N ALA A 180 -4.28 -7.15 -5.41
CA ALA A 180 -3.97 -5.72 -5.37
C ALA A 180 -2.65 -5.41 -6.08
N ALA A 181 -1.60 -6.21 -5.84
CA ALA A 181 -0.33 -6.07 -6.55
C ALA A 181 -0.51 -6.10 -8.07
N TRP A 182 -1.28 -7.07 -8.57
CA TRP A 182 -1.54 -7.20 -10.00
C TRP A 182 -2.49 -6.13 -10.55
N SER A 183 -3.47 -5.70 -9.76
CA SER A 183 -4.38 -4.60 -10.11
C SER A 183 -3.64 -3.27 -10.27
N ILE A 184 -2.65 -2.98 -9.42
CA ILE A 184 -1.80 -1.78 -9.55
C ILE A 184 -1.05 -1.79 -10.89
N PHE A 185 -0.52 -2.95 -11.29
CA PHE A 185 0.09 -3.13 -12.61
C PHE A 185 -0.91 -2.91 -13.75
N LYS A 186 -2.08 -3.56 -13.72
CA LYS A 186 -3.11 -3.42 -14.77
C LYS A 186 -3.64 -1.99 -14.93
N PHE A 187 -3.80 -1.30 -13.81
CA PHE A 187 -4.16 0.11 -13.79
C PHE A 187 -3.04 1.00 -14.34
N SER A 188 -1.81 0.47 -14.47
CA SER A 188 -0.61 1.18 -14.91
C SER A 188 -0.29 2.39 -14.02
N ALA A 189 -0.56 2.28 -12.72
CA ALA A 189 -0.21 3.31 -11.75
C ALA A 189 1.31 3.34 -11.52
N ARG A 190 2.03 4.11 -12.35
CA ARG A 190 3.48 4.37 -12.20
C ARG A 190 3.79 5.48 -11.19
N SER A 191 2.88 5.73 -10.25
CA SER A 191 3.15 6.68 -9.18
C SER A 191 4.27 6.15 -8.28
N ASN A 192 5.11 7.04 -7.76
CA ASN A 192 6.19 6.66 -6.84
C ASN A 192 5.63 5.86 -5.64
N ARG A 193 4.43 6.22 -5.20
CA ARG A 193 3.71 5.55 -4.11
C ARG A 193 3.35 4.10 -4.46
N SER A 194 2.77 3.85 -5.63
CA SER A 194 2.44 2.50 -6.08
C SER A 194 3.67 1.62 -6.24
N LEU A 195 4.74 2.16 -6.85
CA LEU A 195 5.99 1.44 -7.04
C LEU A 195 6.66 1.10 -5.71
N LEU A 196 6.70 2.03 -4.77
CA LEU A 196 7.25 1.79 -3.44
C LEU A 196 6.42 0.74 -2.68
N ALA A 197 5.09 0.81 -2.75
CA ALA A 197 4.23 -0.18 -2.11
C ALA A 197 4.45 -1.60 -2.69
N LEU A 198 4.55 -1.73 -4.01
CA LEU A 198 4.88 -3.00 -4.66
C LEU A 198 6.27 -3.48 -4.25
N TYR A 199 7.26 -2.59 -4.22
CA TYR A 199 8.63 -2.92 -3.84
C TYR A 199 8.70 -3.44 -2.40
N VAL A 200 8.12 -2.73 -1.43
CA VAL A 200 8.06 -3.15 -0.03
C VAL A 200 7.37 -4.51 0.10
N SER A 201 6.23 -4.70 -0.58
CA SER A 201 5.49 -5.98 -0.55
C SER A 201 6.29 -7.13 -1.16
N SER A 202 7.11 -6.87 -2.17
CA SER A 202 7.99 -7.88 -2.78
C SER A 202 9.03 -8.43 -1.81
N LYS A 203 9.44 -7.62 -0.82
CA LYS A 203 10.48 -7.96 0.16
C LYS A 203 9.93 -8.46 1.49
N LEU A 204 8.80 -7.89 1.95
CA LEU A 204 8.29 -8.09 3.30
C LEU A 204 7.02 -8.91 3.42
N ASP A 205 6.29 -9.18 2.33
CA ASP A 205 5.04 -9.93 2.48
C ASP A 205 5.30 -11.35 2.99
N PRO A 206 4.60 -11.82 4.05
CA PRO A 206 4.78 -13.17 4.57
C PRO A 206 4.43 -14.23 3.52
N HIS A 207 3.46 -13.94 2.64
CA HIS A 207 2.96 -14.89 1.66
C HIS A 207 3.75 -14.80 0.34
N TYR A 208 4.37 -15.90 -0.07
CA TYR A 208 5.27 -15.93 -1.22
C TYR A 208 4.59 -15.52 -2.54
N MET A 209 3.30 -15.85 -2.75
CA MET A 209 2.58 -15.47 -3.97
C MET A 209 2.42 -13.95 -4.11
N VAL A 210 2.31 -13.23 -2.98
CA VAL A 210 2.26 -11.75 -3.00
C VAL A 210 3.63 -11.21 -3.36
N ARG A 211 4.71 -11.76 -2.76
CA ARG A 211 6.08 -11.34 -3.07
C ARG A 211 6.41 -11.47 -4.55
N VAL A 212 6.14 -12.64 -5.13
CA VAL A 212 6.40 -12.92 -6.55
C VAL A 212 5.60 -11.96 -7.44
N LYS A 213 4.29 -11.81 -7.20
CA LYS A 213 3.45 -10.93 -8.03
C LYS A 213 3.79 -9.45 -7.89
N ALA A 214 4.19 -9.01 -6.71
CA ALA A 214 4.64 -7.65 -6.49
C ALA A 214 5.98 -7.38 -7.19
N ALA A 215 6.95 -8.31 -7.12
CA ALA A 215 8.22 -8.21 -7.84
C ALA A 215 8.00 -8.15 -9.36
N GLU A 216 7.18 -9.05 -9.91
CA GLU A 216 6.82 -9.08 -11.33
C GLU A 216 6.19 -7.74 -11.77
N ALA A 217 5.28 -7.19 -10.97
CA ALA A 217 4.67 -5.89 -11.24
C ALA A 217 5.71 -4.74 -11.23
N VAL A 218 6.66 -4.72 -10.29
CA VAL A 218 7.74 -3.73 -10.26
C VAL A 218 8.60 -3.84 -11.51
N ASP A 219 9.02 -5.04 -11.89
CA ASP A 219 9.87 -5.24 -13.05
C ASP A 219 9.16 -4.76 -14.32
N ILE A 220 7.91 -5.18 -14.56
CA ILE A 220 7.15 -4.76 -15.74
C ILE A 220 6.94 -3.23 -15.78
N LEU A 221 6.57 -2.62 -14.65
CA LEU A 221 6.32 -1.18 -14.59
C LEU A 221 7.60 -0.35 -14.77
N THR A 222 8.77 -0.90 -14.42
CA THR A 222 10.06 -0.18 -14.45
C THR A 222 10.97 -0.55 -15.62
N VAL A 223 10.63 -1.57 -16.44
CA VAL A 223 11.47 -2.05 -17.56
C VAL A 223 12.02 -0.92 -18.45
N ARG A 224 11.20 0.08 -18.79
CA ARG A 224 11.63 1.18 -19.68
C ARG A 224 12.36 2.32 -18.96
N ASP A 225 12.12 2.47 -17.67
CA ASP A 225 12.47 3.67 -16.89
C ASP A 225 13.28 3.31 -15.63
N ARG A 226 13.99 2.17 -15.61
CA ARG A 226 14.70 1.67 -14.43
C ARG A 226 15.69 2.70 -13.83
N PRO A 227 16.50 3.44 -14.62
CA PRO A 227 17.38 4.48 -14.08
C PRO A 227 16.62 5.60 -13.34
N ARG A 228 15.41 5.94 -13.81
CA ARG A 228 14.57 6.99 -13.20
C ARG A 228 14.13 6.63 -11.78
N TYR A 229 13.89 5.34 -11.52
CA TYR A 229 13.39 4.86 -10.24
C TYR A 229 14.48 4.35 -9.29
N LYS A 230 15.77 4.40 -9.69
CA LYS A 230 16.88 3.89 -8.87
C LYS A 230 16.88 4.46 -7.45
N GLY A 231 16.84 5.79 -7.32
CA GLY A 231 16.83 6.44 -6.00
C GLY A 231 15.56 6.15 -5.18
N LEU A 232 14.42 5.93 -5.85
CA LEU A 232 13.19 5.52 -5.18
C LEU A 232 13.33 4.11 -4.59
N LEU A 233 13.88 3.17 -5.35
CA LEU A 233 14.07 1.78 -4.88
C LEU A 233 15.12 1.71 -3.76
N GLU A 234 16.20 2.47 -3.83
CA GLU A 234 17.19 2.61 -2.75
C GLU A 234 16.56 3.18 -1.47
N SER A 235 15.65 4.17 -1.59
CA SER A 235 14.88 4.65 -0.44
C SER A 235 13.90 3.58 0.09
N GLY A 236 13.43 2.71 -0.79
CA GLY A 236 12.63 1.54 -0.46
C GLY A 236 13.39 0.52 0.37
N ASP A 237 14.68 0.30 0.10
CA ASP A 237 15.52 -0.59 0.92
C ASP A 237 15.64 -0.09 2.36
N LYS A 238 15.91 1.20 2.54
CA LYS A 238 15.93 1.84 3.87
C LYS A 238 14.60 1.71 4.61
N LEU A 239 13.49 1.89 3.89
CA LEU A 239 12.15 1.69 4.43
C LEU A 239 11.90 0.24 4.84
N VAL A 240 12.35 -0.73 4.03
CA VAL A 240 12.26 -2.16 4.34
C VAL A 240 13.07 -2.51 5.60
N GLU A 241 14.26 -1.93 5.78
CA GLU A 241 15.07 -2.11 6.99
C GLU A 241 14.38 -1.55 8.24
N ASP A 242 13.83 -0.33 8.19
CA ASP A 242 13.11 0.27 9.32
C ASP A 242 11.84 -0.52 9.65
N LEU A 243 11.08 -0.97 8.65
CA LEU A 243 9.89 -1.80 8.86
C LEU A 243 10.23 -3.15 9.51
N LYS A 244 11.35 -3.78 9.13
CA LYS A 244 11.84 -5.00 9.79
C LYS A 244 12.22 -4.74 11.26
N ALA A 245 12.84 -3.60 11.55
CA ALA A 245 13.23 -3.24 12.90
C ALA A 245 12.04 -3.06 13.86
N HIS A 246 10.84 -2.78 13.34
CA HIS A 246 9.60 -2.62 14.13
C HIS A 246 8.62 -3.80 13.95
N ASP A 247 9.11 -4.98 13.57
CA ASP A 247 8.30 -6.20 13.41
C ASP A 247 7.05 -5.99 12.54
N PHE A 248 7.18 -5.24 11.43
CA PHE A 248 6.06 -4.98 10.54
C PHE A 248 5.53 -6.27 9.88
N VAL A 249 4.24 -6.53 10.06
CA VAL A 249 3.53 -7.63 9.39
C VAL A 249 2.36 -7.08 8.56
N PRO A 250 2.36 -7.26 7.22
CA PRO A 250 1.23 -6.93 6.37
C PRO A 250 -0.07 -7.58 6.82
N GLY A 251 -1.16 -6.82 6.78
CA GLY A 251 -2.49 -7.27 7.25
C GLY A 251 -2.69 -7.21 8.77
N SER A 252 -1.67 -6.84 9.56
CA SER A 252 -1.86 -6.57 10.99
C SER A 252 -2.71 -5.31 11.21
N ASP A 253 -3.40 -5.23 12.35
CA ASP A 253 -4.22 -4.05 12.70
C ASP A 253 -3.34 -2.78 12.86
N ARG A 254 -2.05 -2.96 13.13
CA ARG A 254 -1.05 -1.88 13.25
C ARG A 254 -0.35 -1.52 11.94
N CYS A 255 -0.64 -2.20 10.83
CA CYS A 255 0.09 -2.02 9.56
C CYS A 255 0.14 -0.54 9.13
N ARG A 256 -0.98 0.18 9.22
CA ARG A 256 -1.08 1.58 8.78
C ARG A 256 -0.24 2.50 9.65
N VAL A 257 -0.28 2.29 10.96
CA VAL A 257 0.45 3.11 11.93
C VAL A 257 1.95 2.93 11.73
N LEU A 258 2.41 1.68 11.65
CA LEU A 258 3.83 1.36 11.44
C LEU A 258 4.32 1.88 10.09
N LEU A 259 3.55 1.69 9.01
CA LEU A 259 3.92 2.19 7.69
C LEU A 259 4.02 3.72 7.67
N ASN A 260 3.07 4.43 8.28
CA ASN A 260 3.10 5.89 8.36
C ASN A 260 4.29 6.41 9.20
N GLN A 261 4.59 5.73 10.32
CA GLN A 261 5.75 6.07 11.18
C GLN A 261 7.08 5.81 10.47
N ALA A 262 7.21 4.72 9.72
CA ALA A 262 8.41 4.42 8.98
C ALA A 262 8.62 5.41 7.82
N CYS A 263 7.54 5.74 7.10
CA CYS A 263 7.59 6.73 6.03
C CYS A 263 7.98 8.14 6.51
N SER A 264 7.53 8.56 7.71
CA SER A 264 7.91 9.88 8.23
C SER A 264 9.39 9.98 8.59
N ARG A 265 10.04 8.86 8.93
CA ARG A 265 11.48 8.79 9.25
C ARG A 265 12.37 8.74 8.02
N CYS A 266 11.95 8.01 6.98
CA CYS A 266 12.78 7.81 5.79
C CYS A 266 12.74 9.00 4.81
N GLY A 267 11.91 10.02 5.07
CA GLY A 267 11.77 11.20 4.21
C GLY A 267 11.08 10.93 2.87
N VAL A 268 10.65 9.68 2.64
CA VAL A 268 9.83 9.34 1.48
C VAL A 268 8.42 9.81 1.80
N GLN A 269 7.97 10.89 1.14
CA GLN A 269 6.64 11.45 1.34
C GLN A 269 5.62 10.32 1.35
N ALA A 270 5.00 10.18 2.52
CA ALA A 270 4.52 8.90 2.96
C ALA A 270 3.45 8.31 2.03
N LEU A 271 3.36 6.99 2.07
CA LEU A 271 2.20 6.19 1.68
C LEU A 271 0.90 6.58 2.42
N VAL A 272 0.93 7.64 3.24
CA VAL A 272 -0.22 8.24 3.91
C VAL A 272 -1.20 8.65 2.81
N ALA A 273 -2.23 7.82 2.67
CA ALA A 273 -3.44 8.24 2.00
C ALA A 273 -3.83 9.55 2.66
N GLN A 274 -4.01 10.60 1.86
CA GLN A 274 -4.98 11.59 2.26
C GLN A 274 -6.29 10.80 2.28
N THR A 275 -6.63 10.19 3.42
CA THR A 275 -8.01 9.88 3.74
C THR A 275 -8.65 11.25 3.88
N ARG A 276 -8.91 11.92 2.74
CA ARG A 276 -9.95 12.91 2.69
C ARG A 276 -11.15 12.16 3.24
N PRO A 277 -11.74 12.61 4.36
CA PRO A 277 -12.96 11.99 4.84
C PRO A 277 -13.89 11.93 3.64
N LEU A 278 -14.24 10.73 3.19
CA LEU A 278 -15.22 10.57 2.12
C LEU A 278 -16.40 11.38 2.61
N LYS A 279 -16.69 12.50 1.93
CA LYS A 279 -17.79 13.38 2.30
C LYS A 279 -18.99 12.45 2.41
N PRO A 280 -19.63 12.32 3.58
CA PRO A 280 -20.74 11.39 3.74
C PRO A 280 -21.72 11.75 2.65
N SER A 281 -21.86 10.87 1.66
CA SER A 281 -22.83 11.06 0.61
C SER A 281 -24.16 10.93 1.32
N ILE A 282 -24.79 12.07 1.58
CA ILE A 282 -26.20 12.17 1.94
C ILE A 282 -26.94 11.72 0.68
N LEU A 283 -26.93 10.41 0.42
CA LEU A 283 -27.81 9.82 -0.56
C LEU A 283 -29.19 9.83 0.10
N PRO A 284 -30.17 10.56 -0.46
CA PRO A 284 -31.53 10.49 0.03
C PRO A 284 -31.98 9.03 -0.05
N ASP A 285 -32.48 8.52 1.07
CA ASP A 285 -33.05 7.18 1.15
C ASP A 285 -34.18 7.08 0.13
N ARG A 286 -33.96 6.34 -0.96
CA ARG A 286 -34.88 6.23 -2.10
C ARG A 286 -36.16 5.46 -1.77
N ARG A 287 -36.37 5.06 -0.51
CA ARG A 287 -37.51 4.26 -0.06
C ARG A 287 -38.82 5.02 0.17
N THR A 288 -38.85 6.36 0.07
CA THR A 288 -40.08 7.12 0.38
C THR A 288 -40.81 7.72 -0.82
N ALA A 289 -40.48 7.34 -2.07
CA ALA A 289 -41.04 7.99 -3.26
C ALA A 289 -42.14 7.24 -4.03
N GLU A 290 -42.64 6.09 -3.56
CA GLU A 290 -43.62 5.26 -4.31
C GLU A 290 -45.02 5.12 -3.68
N PHE A 291 -45.40 5.98 -2.73
CA PHE A 291 -46.80 6.04 -2.26
C PHE A 291 -47.34 7.46 -2.35
N ARG A 292 -47.81 7.86 -3.53
CA ARG A 292 -48.84 8.88 -3.74
C ARG A 292 -49.47 8.74 -5.11
#